data_AF-A0A257S240-F1
#
_entry.id   AF-A0A257S240-F1
#
_cell.length_a   1.000
_cell.length_b   1.000
_cell.length_c   1.000
_cell.angle_alpha   90.00
_cell.angle_beta   90.00
_cell.angle_gamma   90.00
#
_symmetry.space_group_name_H-M   'P 1'
#
loop_
_entity.id
_entity.type
_entity.pdbx_description
1 polymer ?
#
loop_
_entity_poly.entity_id
_entity_poly.type
_entity_poly.pdbx_seq_one_letter_code
_entity_poly.pdbx_strand_id
1 'polypeptide(L)' 'MSAHSLLDELRWRGLVYQHTDGLAEALGAGVVSGYAGFDPTAPSLHVGNLVPVMGLMHLQRQGHRPVVLVGGGTG' A
#
# COMPACT_ATOMS: atom_id res chain seq x y z
N MET A 1 -2.55 -5.60 -24.28
CA MET A 1 -3.44 -5.38 -23.11
C MET A 1 -3.02 -4.07 -22.50
N SER A 2 -3.87 -3.04 -22.48
CA SER A 2 -3.59 -1.87 -21.64
C SER A 2 -3.75 -2.35 -20.20
N ALA A 3 -2.64 -2.67 -19.55
CA ALA A 3 -2.65 -3.19 -18.19
C ALA A 3 -3.02 -2.02 -17.26
N HIS A 4 -4.14 -2.15 -16.57
CA HIS A 4 -4.57 -1.21 -15.54
C HIS A 4 -3.48 -1.13 -14.47
N SER A 5 -2.86 0.05 -14.28
CA SER A 5 -1.74 0.17 -13.34
C SER A 5 -2.22 0.08 -11.88
N LEU A 6 -1.28 -0.16 -10.96
CA LEU A 6 -1.60 -0.10 -9.52
C LEU A 6 -2.13 1.30 -9.14
N LEU A 7 -1.50 2.36 -9.63
CA LEU A 7 -1.92 3.72 -9.29
C LEU A 7 -3.33 4.02 -9.80
N ASP A 8 -3.66 3.55 -11.00
CA ASP A 8 -5.03 3.66 -11.53
C ASP A 8 -6.02 2.87 -10.66
N GLU A 9 -5.65 1.65 -10.21
CA GLU A 9 -6.53 0.78 -9.39
C GLU A 9 -6.85 1.43 -8.05
N LEU A 10 -5.84 2.00 -7.41
CA LEU A 10 -6.01 2.69 -6.14
C LEU A 10 -6.81 3.99 -6.31
N ARG A 11 -6.59 4.75 -7.39
CA ARG A 11 -7.36 5.97 -7.69
C ARG A 11 -8.83 5.66 -7.95
N TRP A 12 -9.11 4.67 -8.79
CA TRP A 12 -10.48 4.24 -9.11
C TRP A 12 -11.27 3.82 -7.86
N ARG A 13 -10.60 3.20 -6.88
CA ARG A 13 -11.21 2.81 -5.59
C ARG A 13 -11.29 3.92 -4.55
N GLY A 14 -10.74 5.10 -4.83
CA GLY A 14 -10.65 6.19 -3.84
C GLY A 14 -9.66 5.92 -2.71
N LEU A 15 -8.64 5.08 -2.93
CA LEU A 15 -7.61 4.71 -1.95
C LEU A 15 -6.37 5.62 -1.99
N VAL A 16 -6.36 6.63 -2.86
CA VAL A 16 -5.26 7.61 -2.97
C VAL A 16 -5.72 8.94 -2.43
N TYR A 17 -5.11 9.37 -1.33
CA TYR A 17 -5.24 10.73 -0.84
C TYR A 17 -4.14 11.64 -1.41
N GLN A 18 -2.88 11.22 -1.27
CA GLN A 18 -1.70 11.92 -1.77
C GLN A 18 -0.64 10.90 -2.20
N HIS A 19 0.24 11.32 -3.11
CA HIS A 19 1.48 10.61 -3.46
C HIS A 19 2.54 11.63 -3.89
N THR A 20 3.80 11.21 -3.94
CA THR A 20 4.91 12.02 -4.48
C THR A 20 4.98 11.92 -6.00
N ASP A 21 5.59 12.92 -6.64
CA ASP A 21 5.91 12.88 -8.06
C ASP A 21 6.84 11.70 -8.38
N GLY A 22 6.74 11.14 -9.59
CA GLY A 22 7.56 9.99 -10.01
C GLY A 22 7.03 8.61 -9.59
N LEU A 23 5.89 8.53 -8.87
CA LEU A 23 5.35 7.25 -8.39
C LEU A 23 4.95 6.32 -9.55
N ALA A 24 4.33 6.85 -10.60
CA ALA A 24 3.86 6.04 -11.73
C ALA A 24 5.04 5.41 -12.49
N GLU A 25 6.09 6.18 -12.69
CA GLU A 25 7.34 5.76 -13.32
C GLU A 25 8.04 4.69 -12.48
N ALA A 26 8.12 4.89 -11.15
CA ALA A 26 8.70 3.91 -10.24
C ALA A 26 7.94 2.57 -10.26
N LEU A 27 6.60 2.62 -10.25
CA LEU A 27 5.76 1.42 -10.34
C LEU A 27 5.86 0.73 -11.71
N GLY A 28 6.11 1.49 -12.78
CA GLY A 28 6.31 0.96 -14.14
C GLY A 28 7.71 0.43 -14.42
N ALA A 29 8.72 0.82 -13.65
CA ALA A 29 10.11 0.42 -13.85
C ALA A 29 10.41 -1.02 -13.43
N GLY A 30 9.53 -1.66 -12.65
CA GLY A 30 9.67 -3.06 -12.23
C GLY A 30 8.98 -3.39 -10.92
N VAL A 31 9.46 -4.44 -10.25
CA VAL A 31 8.93 -4.87 -8.95
C VAL A 31 9.39 -3.93 -7.84
N VAL A 32 8.47 -3.13 -7.31
CA VAL A 32 8.71 -2.26 -6.14
C VAL A 32 8.40 -3.01 -4.85
N SER A 33 9.12 -2.69 -3.77
CA SER A 33 8.74 -3.08 -2.41
C SER A 33 8.08 -1.89 -1.71
N GLY A 34 6.92 -2.10 -1.10
CA GLY A 34 6.19 -1.08 -0.35
C GLY A 34 5.77 -1.58 1.01
N TYR A 35 5.63 -0.69 1.99
CA TYR A 35 5.29 -1.05 3.37
C TYR A 35 4.17 -0.20 3.96
N ALA A 36 3.48 -0.76 4.95
CA ALA A 36 2.63 -0.02 5.86
C ALA A 36 2.99 -0.42 7.31
N GLY A 37 3.12 0.59 8.17
CA GLY A 37 3.42 0.42 9.59
C GLY A 37 2.15 0.38 10.44
N PHE A 38 2.15 -0.49 11.46
CA PHE A 38 1.09 -0.59 12.46
C PHE A 38 1.73 -0.62 13.85
N ASP A 39 1.40 0.36 14.70
CA ASP A 39 1.84 0.37 16.09
C ASP A 39 0.89 -0.49 16.94
N PRO A 40 1.40 -1.35 17.83
CA PRO A 40 0.59 -2.25 18.66
C PRO A 40 -0.03 -1.52 19.87
N THR A 41 -0.73 -0.41 19.62
CA THR A 41 -1.35 0.42 20.67
C THR A 41 -2.61 -0.20 21.29
N ALA A 42 -3.10 -1.30 20.72
CA ALA A 42 -4.24 -2.05 21.20
C ALA A 42 -4.06 -3.57 20.93
N PRO A 43 -4.79 -4.46 21.64
CA PRO A 43 -4.69 -5.91 21.43
C PRO A 43 -5.11 -6.39 20.04
N SER A 44 -5.75 -5.54 19.23
CA SER A 44 -6.18 -5.89 17.87
C SER A 44 -6.19 -4.66 16.95
N LEU A 45 -6.08 -4.94 15.65
CA LEU A 45 -6.37 -3.94 14.62
C LEU A 45 -7.89 -3.72 14.53
N HIS A 46 -8.31 -2.50 14.24
CA HIS A 46 -9.71 -2.16 13.98
C HIS A 46 -9.92 -1.73 12.52
N VAL A 47 -11.16 -1.43 12.13
CA VAL A 47 -11.55 -1.07 10.75
C VAL A 47 -10.73 0.10 10.16
N GLY A 48 -10.30 1.06 10.99
CA GLY A 48 -9.41 2.15 10.53
C GLY A 48 -8.08 1.68 9.93
N ASN A 49 -7.59 0.49 10.29
CA ASN A 49 -6.36 -0.10 9.75
C ASN A 49 -6.58 -0.80 8.40
N LEU A 50 -7.83 -0.96 7.96
CA LEU A 50 -8.14 -1.72 6.75
C LEU A 50 -7.66 -1.00 5.48
N VAL A 51 -7.71 0.34 5.44
CA VAL A 51 -7.28 1.12 4.26
C VAL A 51 -5.82 0.83 3.86
N PRO A 52 -4.83 0.96 4.77
CA PRO A 52 -3.44 0.61 4.43
C PRO A 52 -3.26 -0.89 4.14
N VAL A 53 -4.00 -1.78 4.81
CA VAL A 53 -3.97 -3.23 4.50
C VAL A 53 -4.44 -3.50 3.06
N MET A 54 -5.53 -2.86 2.63
CA MET A 54 -6.04 -2.98 1.26
C MET A 54 -5.03 -2.44 0.24
N GLY A 55 -4.33 -1.33 0.56
CA GLY A 55 -3.24 -0.81 -0.26
C GLY A 55 -2.13 -1.85 -0.48
N LEU A 56 -1.67 -2.51 0.59
CA LEU A 56 -0.69 -3.60 0.49
C LEU A 56 -1.21 -4.82 -0.28
N MET A 57 -2.49 -5.17 -0.14
CA MET A 57 -3.11 -6.24 -0.93
C MET A 57 -3.12 -5.93 -2.42
N HIS A 58 -3.46 -4.69 -2.81
CA HIS A 58 -3.44 -4.26 -4.22
C HIS A 58 -2.02 -4.21 -4.78
N LEU A 59 -1.05 -3.75 -3.98
CA LEU A 59 0.37 -3.81 -4.29
C LEU A 59 0.80 -5.26 -4.62
N GLN A 60 0.45 -6.22 -3.75
CA GLN A 60 0.74 -7.65 -3.97
C GLN A 60 0.09 -8.21 -5.23
N ARG A 61 -1.19 -7.90 -5.45
CA ARG A 61 -1.97 -8.38 -6.60
C ARG A 61 -1.44 -7.88 -7.94
N GLN A 62 -0.79 -6.73 -7.95
CA GLN A 62 -0.11 -6.16 -9.11
C GLN A 62 1.34 -6.66 -9.27
N GLY A 63 1.75 -7.67 -8.50
CA GLY A 63 3.07 -8.31 -8.62
C GLY A 63 4.20 -7.60 -7.87
N HIS A 64 3.89 -6.61 -7.05
CA HIS A 64 4.87 -5.93 -6.19
C HIS A 64 5.01 -6.64 -4.83
N ARG A 65 5.98 -6.21 -4.03
CA ARG A 65 6.32 -6.85 -2.75
C ARG A 65 5.80 -6.04 -1.55
N PRO A 66 4.69 -6.44 -0.91
CA PRO A 66 4.21 -5.80 0.32
C PRO A 66 5.06 -6.19 1.54
N VAL A 67 5.20 -5.26 2.48
CA VAL A 67 5.81 -5.50 3.80
C VAL A 67 4.90 -4.91 4.88
N VAL A 68 4.49 -5.74 5.84
CA VAL A 68 3.80 -5.27 7.04
C VAL A 68 4.85 -5.02 8.11
N LEU A 69 4.94 -3.78 8.59
CA LEU A 69 5.86 -3.42 9.67
C LEU A 69 5.08 -3.23 10.97
N VAL A 70 5.53 -3.86 12.06
CA VAL A 70 4.94 -3.69 13.39
C VAL A 70 5.88 -2.86 14.26
N GLY A 71 5.42 -1.69 14.72
CA GLY A 71 6.21 -0.72 15.46
C GLY A 71 6.33 -1.03 16.95
N GLY A 72 7.12 -2.05 17.31
CA GLY A 72 7.27 -2.48 18.72
C GLY A 72 7.97 -1.49 19.66
N GLY A 73 8.60 -0.43 19.14
CA GLY A 73 9.31 0.60 19.93
C GLY A 73 8.72 2.00 19.85
N THR A 74 7.61 2.17 19.12
CA THR A 74 6.93 3.45 18.87
C THR A 74 5.56 3.55 19.53
N GLY A 75 5.08 2.44 20.12
CA GLY A 75 3.81 2.33 20.82
C GLY A 75 3.88 2.59 22.32
#